data_AF-A0A1H1ZNW4-F1
#
_entry.id   AF-A0A1H1ZNW4-F1
#
_cell.length_a   1.000
_cell.length_b   1.000
_cell.length_c   1.000
_cell.angle_alpha   90.00
_cell.angle_beta   90.00
_cell.angle_gamma   90.00
#
_symmetry.space_group_name_H-M   'P 1'
#
loop_
_entity.id
_entity.type
_entity.pdbx_description
1 polymer ?
#
loop_
_entity_poly.entity_id
_entity_poly.type
_entity_poly.pdbx_seq_one_letter_code
_entity_poly.pdbx_strand_id
1 'polypeptide(L)'
;MTIIASADGSALGNPGPAGWAWYVDDDCWAAGGWPHATNNQGELTAVLELFRATAHLDEDLHVLCDSQYVINSVTKWMPGWKKKGWRKADGKPVMNVEILKEIDEALAGRRYRFEWVKGHANHPMNEAADARARAASEAFQNRSPVPTGPGWTRDGAPARAAAPTTSAPAASAQASPAPEASAPVATQPDLFSFDELGDIDDGLSPEGTEWRELTLTLSVDEHARLLGRARDHGVSPEEFLRSLI
;
A
#
# COMPACT_ATOMS: atom_id res chain seq x y z
N MET A 1 -27.44 4.44 2.91
CA MET A 1 -26.83 3.25 3.54
C MET A 1 -25.33 3.33 3.25
N THR A 2 -24.47 2.87 4.17
CA THR A 2 -23.00 2.98 4.02
C THR A 2 -22.40 1.59 4.05
N ILE A 3 -21.66 1.25 3.00
CA ILE A 3 -20.87 0.03 2.92
C ILE A 3 -19.58 0.27 3.70
N ILE A 4 -19.30 -0.58 4.67
CA ILE A 4 -18.05 -0.59 5.41
C ILE A 4 -17.22 -1.78 4.90
N ALA A 5 -16.01 -1.52 4.43
CA ALA A 5 -15.15 -2.54 3.87
C ALA A 5 -13.69 -2.25 4.22
N SER A 6 -12.88 -3.28 4.37
CA SER A 6 -11.43 -3.14 4.48
C SER A 6 -10.74 -3.57 3.20
N ALA A 7 -9.59 -2.98 2.89
CA ALA A 7 -8.79 -3.28 1.72
C ALA A 7 -7.31 -3.34 2.11
N ASP A 8 -6.64 -4.42 1.71
CA ASP A 8 -5.26 -4.70 2.10
C ASP A 8 -4.47 -5.40 0.98
N GLY A 9 -3.15 -5.25 1.01
CA GLY A 9 -2.20 -5.84 0.08
C GLY A 9 -1.07 -6.56 0.80
N SER A 10 -0.56 -7.61 0.18
CA SER A 10 0.54 -8.40 0.72
C SER A 10 1.58 -8.69 -0.36
N ALA A 11 2.85 -8.76 0.01
CA ALA A 11 3.92 -9.21 -0.86
C ALA A 11 4.95 -10.07 -0.11
N LEU A 12 5.28 -11.24 -0.67
CA LEU A 12 6.30 -12.16 -0.17
C LEU A 12 7.65 -11.80 -0.80
N GLY A 13 8.26 -10.73 -0.28
CA GLY A 13 9.36 -10.01 -0.92
C GLY A 13 8.83 -8.83 -1.74
N ASN A 14 9.60 -7.75 -1.82
CA ASN A 14 9.13 -6.48 -2.41
C ASN A 14 10.15 -5.93 -3.43
N PRO A 15 10.09 -6.33 -4.71
CA PRO A 15 9.00 -7.07 -5.36
C PRO A 15 9.09 -8.60 -5.18
N GLY A 16 7.94 -9.28 -5.27
CA GLY A 16 7.79 -10.74 -5.11
C GLY A 16 6.37 -11.22 -5.40
N PRO A 17 6.02 -12.49 -5.13
CA PRO A 17 4.64 -12.96 -5.17
C PRO A 17 3.77 -12.08 -4.27
N ALA A 18 2.71 -11.53 -4.83
CA ALA A 18 1.92 -10.51 -4.16
C ALA A 18 0.43 -10.77 -4.34
N GLY A 19 -0.36 -10.23 -3.42
CA GLY A 19 -1.78 -10.44 -3.31
C GLY A 19 -2.47 -9.17 -2.87
N TRP A 20 -3.77 -9.12 -3.15
CA TRP A 20 -4.67 -8.06 -2.75
C TRP A 20 -5.96 -8.69 -2.26
N ALA A 21 -6.64 -8.03 -1.33
CA ALA A 21 -7.97 -8.43 -0.93
C ALA A 21 -8.78 -7.23 -0.44
N TRP A 22 -10.08 -7.25 -0.71
CA TRP A 22 -11.05 -6.44 0.01
C TRP A 22 -12.05 -7.34 0.74
N TYR A 23 -12.54 -6.86 1.87
CA TYR A 23 -13.36 -7.63 2.79
C TYR A 23 -14.49 -6.78 3.36
N VAL A 24 -15.71 -7.32 3.30
CA VAL A 24 -16.90 -6.73 3.93
C VAL A 24 -17.39 -7.66 5.05
N ASP A 25 -17.53 -8.95 4.72
CA ASP A 25 -17.79 -10.07 5.62
C ASP A 25 -17.34 -11.39 4.95
N ASP A 26 -17.49 -12.53 5.64
CA ASP A 26 -17.05 -13.83 5.15
C ASP A 26 -17.78 -14.32 3.89
N ASP A 27 -18.97 -13.78 3.61
CA ASP A 27 -19.78 -14.08 2.43
C ASP A 27 -19.60 -13.04 1.30
N CYS A 28 -18.92 -11.93 1.58
CA CYS A 28 -18.74 -10.79 0.68
C CYS A 28 -17.31 -10.26 0.74
N TRP A 29 -16.41 -10.90 0.00
CA TRP A 29 -15.00 -10.53 -0.14
C TRP A 29 -14.46 -10.99 -1.49
N ALA A 30 -13.38 -10.36 -1.94
CA ALA A 30 -12.60 -10.86 -3.07
C ALA A 30 -11.10 -10.70 -2.84
N ALA A 31 -10.33 -11.58 -3.47
CA ALA A 31 -8.88 -11.51 -3.47
C ALA A 31 -8.30 -11.93 -4.82
N GLY A 32 -7.03 -11.61 -5.02
CA GLY A 32 -6.28 -11.96 -6.21
C GLY A 32 -4.81 -11.60 -6.01
N GLY A 33 -4.01 -11.65 -7.07
CA GLY A 33 -2.59 -11.35 -6.95
C GLY A 33 -1.80 -11.60 -8.23
N TRP A 34 -0.46 -11.60 -8.09
CA TRP A 34 0.49 -11.81 -9.17
C TRP A 34 1.72 -12.60 -8.68
N PRO A 35 2.42 -13.30 -9.59
CA PRO A 35 3.72 -13.92 -9.26
C PRO A 35 4.82 -12.92 -8.89
N HIS A 36 4.69 -11.67 -9.36
CA HIS A 36 5.70 -10.63 -9.16
C HIS A 36 5.07 -9.22 -9.18
N ALA A 37 4.88 -8.64 -8.00
CA ALA A 37 4.49 -7.24 -7.81
C ALA A 37 5.01 -6.73 -6.45
N THR A 38 4.69 -5.48 -6.12
CA THR A 38 5.04 -4.84 -4.84
C THR A 38 3.85 -4.81 -3.88
N ASN A 39 4.11 -4.57 -2.59
CA ASN A 39 3.03 -4.41 -1.60
C ASN A 39 2.08 -3.27 -1.99
N ASN A 40 2.65 -2.11 -2.36
CA ASN A 40 1.90 -0.93 -2.77
C ASN A 40 0.98 -1.19 -3.98
N GLN A 41 1.38 -2.06 -4.92
CA GLN A 41 0.51 -2.48 -6.02
C GLN A 41 -0.65 -3.34 -5.53
N GLY A 42 -0.41 -4.25 -4.58
CA GLY A 42 -1.46 -5.02 -3.92
C GLY A 42 -2.47 -4.14 -3.19
N GLU A 43 -2.00 -3.23 -2.35
CA GLU A 43 -2.85 -2.33 -1.56
C GLU A 43 -3.70 -1.41 -2.45
N LEU A 44 -3.11 -0.79 -3.48
CA LEU A 44 -3.86 0.04 -4.44
C LEU A 44 -4.89 -0.78 -5.21
N THR A 45 -4.55 -2.01 -5.60
CA THR A 45 -5.47 -2.86 -6.36
C THR A 45 -6.62 -3.35 -5.49
N ALA A 46 -6.40 -3.65 -4.21
CA ALA A 46 -7.46 -4.00 -3.28
C ALA A 46 -8.55 -2.91 -3.24
N VAL A 47 -8.12 -1.66 -3.16
CA VAL A 47 -9.01 -0.49 -3.19
C VAL A 47 -9.70 -0.34 -4.55
N LEU A 48 -8.97 -0.48 -5.65
CA LEU A 48 -9.53 -0.42 -7.00
C LEU A 48 -10.64 -1.48 -7.20
N GLU A 49 -10.36 -2.72 -6.84
CA GLU A 49 -11.29 -3.84 -7.02
C GLU A 49 -12.52 -3.71 -6.11
N LEU A 50 -12.37 -3.14 -4.91
CA LEU A 50 -13.51 -2.79 -4.07
C LEU A 50 -14.40 -1.73 -4.72
N PHE A 51 -13.80 -0.68 -5.29
CA PHE A 51 -14.55 0.35 -6.02
C PHE A 51 -15.26 -0.23 -7.25
N ARG A 52 -14.62 -1.14 -7.99
CA ARG A 52 -15.25 -1.83 -9.12
C ARG A 52 -16.40 -2.73 -8.70
N ALA A 53 -16.21 -3.53 -7.65
CA ALA A 53 -17.22 -4.44 -7.14
C ALA A 53 -18.50 -3.72 -6.73
N THR A 54 -18.36 -2.50 -6.20
CA THR A 54 -19.47 -1.67 -5.70
C THR A 54 -19.92 -0.58 -6.67
N ALA A 55 -19.43 -0.55 -7.91
CA ALA A 55 -19.69 0.54 -8.86
C ALA A 55 -21.17 0.65 -9.29
N HIS A 56 -21.95 -0.43 -9.14
CA HIS A 56 -23.37 -0.48 -9.50
C HIS A 56 -24.30 0.02 -8.37
N LEU A 57 -23.73 0.42 -7.22
CA LEU A 57 -24.46 0.85 -6.04
C LEU A 57 -24.32 2.36 -5.82
N ASP A 58 -25.40 3.00 -5.38
CA ASP A 58 -25.41 4.41 -4.97
C ASP A 58 -25.21 4.57 -3.44
N GLU A 59 -24.47 3.64 -2.83
CA GLU A 59 -24.15 3.69 -1.40
C GLU A 59 -22.79 4.33 -1.15
N ASP A 60 -22.69 4.97 0.01
CA ASP A 60 -21.43 5.57 0.47
C ASP A 60 -20.45 4.47 0.87
N LEU A 61 -19.18 4.61 0.48
CA LEU A 61 -18.16 3.64 0.84
C LEU A 61 -17.28 4.16 1.99
N HIS A 62 -17.19 3.40 3.07
CA HIS A 62 -16.25 3.61 4.17
C HIS A 62 -15.15 2.55 4.11
N VAL A 63 -13.96 2.96 3.68
CA VAL A 63 -12.83 2.05 3.46
C VAL A 63 -11.85 2.11 4.64
N LEU A 64 -11.64 0.98 5.32
CA LEU A 64 -10.60 0.80 6.33
C LEU A 64 -9.33 0.32 5.64
N CYS A 65 -8.22 1.03 5.85
CA CYS A 65 -6.93 0.67 5.26
C CYS A 65 -5.82 1.08 6.22
N ASP A 66 -4.79 0.25 6.38
CA ASP A 66 -3.60 0.58 7.16
C ASP A 66 -2.49 1.24 6.33
N SER A 67 -2.62 1.20 5.00
CA SER A 67 -1.71 1.88 4.07
C SER A 67 -1.96 3.38 4.01
N GLN A 68 -1.09 4.13 4.68
CA GLN A 68 -1.02 5.59 4.50
C GLN A 68 -0.65 5.96 3.05
N TYR A 69 0.12 5.12 2.35
CA TYR A 69 0.47 5.36 0.96
C TYR A 69 -0.79 5.39 0.07
N VAL A 70 -1.68 4.40 0.21
CA VAL A 70 -2.93 4.36 -0.54
C VAL A 70 -3.84 5.54 -0.18
N ILE A 71 -4.06 5.77 1.12
CA ILE A 71 -4.93 6.85 1.58
C ILE A 71 -4.44 8.20 1.05
N ASN A 72 -3.16 8.52 1.22
CA ASN A 72 -2.60 9.79 0.76
C ASN A 72 -2.58 9.88 -0.78
N SER A 73 -2.29 8.79 -1.49
CA SER A 73 -2.32 8.76 -2.95
C SER A 73 -3.69 9.14 -3.49
N VAL A 74 -4.76 8.53 -2.96
CA VAL A 74 -6.12 8.77 -3.42
C VAL A 74 -6.67 10.12 -2.95
N THR A 75 -6.42 10.50 -1.70
CA THR A 75 -7.10 11.67 -1.10
C THR A 75 -6.33 12.99 -1.22
N LYS A 76 -4.99 12.95 -1.16
CA LYS A 76 -4.15 14.16 -1.10
C LYS A 76 -3.40 14.42 -2.40
N TRP A 77 -2.78 13.39 -2.98
CA TRP A 77 -1.80 13.59 -4.04
C TRP A 77 -2.40 13.51 -5.45
N MET A 78 -3.31 12.57 -5.70
CA MET A 78 -3.95 12.36 -7.00
C MET A 78 -4.55 13.63 -7.62
N PRO A 79 -5.28 14.50 -6.88
CA PRO A 79 -5.78 15.76 -7.46
C PRO A 79 -4.67 16.66 -8.02
N GLY A 80 -3.52 16.72 -7.34
CA GLY A 80 -2.36 17.49 -7.79
C GLY A 80 -1.66 16.84 -8.98
N TRP A 81 -1.49 15.51 -8.95
CA TRP A 81 -0.89 14.76 -10.05
C TRP A 81 -1.71 14.87 -11.32
N LYS A 82 -3.04 14.79 -11.25
CA LYS A 82 -3.94 15.00 -12.41
C LYS A 82 -3.71 16.34 -13.08
N LYS A 83 -3.62 17.42 -12.30
CA LYS A 83 -3.33 18.78 -12.81
C LYS A 83 -1.96 18.88 -13.49
N LYS A 84 -0.99 18.09 -13.05
CA LYS A 84 0.39 18.04 -13.58
C LYS A 84 0.59 16.95 -14.64
N GLY A 85 -0.48 16.37 -15.20
CA GLY A 85 -0.38 15.33 -16.22
C GLY A 85 0.27 14.04 -15.71
N TRP A 86 -0.03 13.67 -14.47
CA TRP A 86 0.50 12.49 -13.76
C TRP A 86 2.02 12.48 -13.57
N ARG A 87 2.57 13.65 -13.26
CA ARG A 87 3.99 13.85 -12.93
C ARG A 87 4.14 14.41 -11.52
N LYS A 88 5.23 14.02 -10.87
CA LYS A 88 5.69 14.58 -9.60
C LYS A 88 6.32 15.97 -9.80
N ALA A 89 6.61 16.66 -8.71
CA ALA A 89 7.26 17.99 -8.75
C ALA A 89 8.63 17.96 -9.43
N ASP A 90 9.40 16.87 -9.22
CA ASP A 90 10.69 16.61 -9.87
C ASP A 90 10.59 16.22 -11.36
N GLY A 91 9.39 16.29 -11.95
CA GLY A 91 9.12 15.95 -13.36
C GLY A 91 9.07 14.43 -13.65
N LYS A 92 9.41 13.59 -12.68
CA LYS A 92 9.36 12.13 -12.84
C LYS A 92 7.91 11.63 -12.89
N PRO A 93 7.65 10.50 -13.57
CA PRO A 93 6.34 9.87 -13.53
C PRO A 93 5.94 9.49 -12.10
N VAL A 94 4.63 9.57 -11.82
CA VAL A 94 4.06 9.04 -10.58
C VAL A 94 4.19 7.51 -10.59
N MET A 95 4.64 6.93 -9.48
CA MET A 95 4.70 5.47 -9.33
C MET A 95 3.28 4.90 -9.29
N ASN A 96 3.07 3.72 -9.88
CA ASN A 96 1.76 3.06 -9.96
C ASN A 96 0.68 3.91 -10.67
N VAL A 97 1.09 4.83 -11.55
CA VAL A 97 0.20 5.77 -12.25
C VAL A 97 -0.96 5.08 -12.97
N GLU A 98 -0.73 3.91 -13.58
CA GLU A 98 -1.81 3.21 -14.30
C GLU A 98 -2.91 2.72 -13.35
N ILE A 99 -2.55 2.13 -12.20
CA ILE A 99 -3.53 1.73 -11.17
C ILE A 99 -4.25 2.96 -10.62
N LEU A 100 -3.52 4.07 -10.39
CA LEU A 100 -4.11 5.30 -9.87
C LEU A 100 -5.10 5.96 -10.86
N LYS A 101 -4.86 5.89 -12.16
CA LYS A 101 -5.82 6.33 -13.17
C LYS A 101 -7.08 5.47 -13.16
N GLU A 102 -6.92 4.14 -13.05
CA GLU A 102 -8.06 3.24 -12.94
C GLU A 102 -8.89 3.51 -11.66
N ILE A 103 -8.23 3.83 -10.55
CA ILE A 103 -8.91 4.27 -9.32
C ILE A 103 -9.66 5.59 -9.57
N ASP A 104 -9.01 6.58 -10.18
CA ASP A 104 -9.64 7.88 -10.48
C ASP A 104 -10.92 7.72 -11.32
N GLU A 105 -10.88 6.84 -12.32
CA GLU A 105 -12.06 6.49 -13.12
C GLU A 105 -13.16 5.82 -12.29
N ALA A 106 -12.79 4.86 -11.43
CA ALA A 106 -13.74 4.14 -10.59
C ALA A 106 -14.37 5.00 -9.47
N LEU A 107 -13.72 6.11 -9.12
CA LEU A 107 -14.19 7.07 -8.12
C LEU A 107 -15.17 8.11 -8.67
N ALA A 108 -15.26 8.25 -10.00
CA ALA A 108 -16.08 9.28 -10.62
C ALA A 108 -17.56 9.20 -10.18
N GLY A 109 -18.05 10.27 -9.54
CA GLY A 109 -19.43 10.35 -9.06
C GLY A 109 -19.72 9.56 -7.77
N ARG A 110 -18.72 8.97 -7.13
CA ARG A 110 -18.89 8.17 -5.90
C ARG A 110 -18.66 8.98 -4.63
N ARG A 111 -19.38 8.60 -3.57
CA ARG A 111 -19.19 9.12 -2.21
C ARG A 111 -18.39 8.10 -1.41
N TYR A 112 -17.23 8.51 -0.92
CA TYR A 112 -16.33 7.62 -0.18
C TYR A 112 -15.55 8.38 0.89
N ARG A 113 -15.11 7.65 1.92
CA ARG A 113 -14.14 8.12 2.90
C ARG A 113 -13.20 6.98 3.28
N PHE A 114 -11.98 7.35 3.63
CA PHE A 114 -10.99 6.43 4.19
C PHE A 114 -10.87 6.63 5.70
N GLU A 115 -10.74 5.53 6.42
CA GLU A 115 -10.30 5.50 7.82
C GLU A 115 -8.95 4.78 7.86
N TRP A 116 -7.94 5.49 8.35
CA TRP A 116 -6.66 4.85 8.62
C TRP A 116 -6.77 4.02 9.89
N VAL A 117 -6.50 2.73 9.76
CA VAL A 117 -6.41 1.81 10.90
C VAL A 117 -4.94 1.45 11.13
N LYS A 118 -4.59 1.18 12.39
CA LYS A 118 -3.22 0.77 12.68
C LYS A 118 -3.03 -0.70 12.29
N GLY A 119 -2.03 -0.97 11.46
CA GLY A 119 -1.60 -2.33 11.12
C GLY A 119 -1.18 -3.11 12.38
N HIS A 120 -1.55 -4.39 12.40
CA HIS A 120 -1.35 -5.36 13.49
C HIS A 120 -2.05 -5.03 14.84
N ALA A 121 -3.13 -5.79 15.07
CA ALA A 121 -3.96 -5.98 16.26
C ALA A 121 -5.06 -4.93 16.54
N ASN A 122 -6.30 -5.44 16.56
CA ASN A 122 -7.58 -4.85 17.01
C ASN A 122 -8.51 -4.30 15.91
N HIS A 123 -8.33 -4.68 14.65
CA HIS A 123 -9.27 -4.35 13.57
C HIS A 123 -9.68 -5.61 12.80
N PRO A 124 -10.72 -6.35 13.25
CA PRO A 124 -11.07 -7.65 12.67
C PRO A 124 -11.31 -7.65 11.16
N MET A 125 -11.88 -6.58 10.60
CA MET A 125 -12.08 -6.47 9.15
C MET A 125 -10.77 -6.32 8.38
N ASN A 126 -9.79 -5.58 8.93
CA ASN A 126 -8.47 -5.42 8.32
C ASN A 126 -7.64 -6.69 8.45
N GLU A 127 -7.68 -7.34 9.61
CA GLU A 127 -7.04 -8.65 9.81
C GLU A 127 -7.61 -9.71 8.85
N ALA A 128 -8.92 -9.66 8.57
CA ALA A 128 -9.56 -10.53 7.60
C ALA A 128 -9.12 -10.24 6.15
N ALA A 129 -8.88 -8.97 5.80
CA ALA A 129 -8.35 -8.56 4.50
C ALA A 129 -6.87 -8.95 4.35
N ASP A 130 -6.02 -8.65 5.34
CA ASP A 130 -4.60 -9.03 5.41
C ASP A 130 -4.43 -10.54 5.18
N ALA A 131 -5.17 -11.35 5.94
CA ALA A 131 -5.10 -12.81 5.85
C ALA A 131 -5.44 -13.32 4.43
N ARG A 132 -6.42 -12.70 3.76
CA ARG A 132 -6.84 -13.06 2.40
C ARG A 132 -5.83 -12.60 1.34
N ALA A 133 -5.30 -11.38 1.49
CA ALA A 133 -4.25 -10.87 0.61
C ALA A 133 -2.98 -11.72 0.71
N ARG A 134 -2.58 -12.07 1.94
CA ARG A 134 -1.46 -12.96 2.22
C ARG A 134 -1.67 -14.36 1.64
N ALA A 135 -2.85 -14.94 1.81
CA ALA A 135 -3.17 -16.25 1.23
C ALA A 135 -3.07 -16.24 -0.30
N ALA A 136 -3.44 -15.14 -0.96
CA ALA A 136 -3.24 -14.98 -2.39
C ALA A 136 -1.75 -14.91 -2.78
N SER A 137 -0.94 -14.13 -2.06
CA SER A 137 0.53 -14.09 -2.26
C SER A 137 1.18 -15.47 -2.10
N GLU A 138 0.80 -16.21 -1.05
CA GLU A 138 1.29 -17.56 -0.78
C GLU A 138 0.85 -18.56 -1.86
N ALA A 139 -0.37 -18.44 -2.39
CA ALA A 139 -0.82 -19.26 -3.51
C ALA A 139 0.04 -19.02 -4.76
N PHE A 140 0.42 -17.78 -5.06
CA PHE A 140 1.35 -17.48 -6.16
C PHE A 140 2.76 -18.02 -5.93
N GLN A 141 3.29 -17.89 -4.71
CA GLN A 141 4.59 -18.45 -4.35
C GLN A 141 4.62 -19.97 -4.53
N ASN A 142 3.56 -20.64 -4.08
CA ASN A 142 3.44 -22.10 -4.09
C ASN A 142 2.90 -22.66 -5.42
N ARG A 143 2.49 -21.80 -6.36
CA ARG A 143 1.80 -22.18 -7.61
C ARG A 143 0.53 -23.00 -7.37
N SER A 144 -0.20 -22.65 -6.32
CA SER A 144 -1.48 -23.25 -5.92
C SER A 144 -2.65 -22.43 -6.45
N PRO A 145 -3.89 -22.98 -6.45
CA PRO A 145 -5.08 -22.20 -6.76
C PRO A 145 -5.20 -20.96 -5.86
N VAL A 146 -5.38 -19.79 -6.48
CA VAL A 146 -5.47 -18.51 -5.78
C VAL A 146 -6.88 -18.37 -5.18
N PRO A 147 -7.02 -18.07 -3.88
CA PRO A 147 -8.33 -17.77 -3.30
C PRO A 147 -8.86 -16.48 -3.92
N THR A 148 -10.03 -16.54 -4.56
CA THR A 148 -10.67 -15.36 -5.18
C THR A 148 -11.80 -14.78 -4.36
N GLY A 149 -12.35 -15.56 -3.41
CA GLY A 149 -13.54 -15.21 -2.65
C GLY A 149 -14.85 -15.32 -3.46
N PRO A 150 -16.00 -15.15 -2.78
CA PRO A 150 -17.33 -15.16 -3.40
C PRO A 150 -17.63 -13.90 -4.22
N GLY A 151 -16.80 -12.85 -4.12
CA GLY A 151 -17.08 -11.55 -4.74
C GLY A 151 -18.14 -10.78 -3.97
N TRP A 152 -18.79 -9.81 -4.65
CA TRP A 152 -19.86 -9.02 -4.07
C TRP A 152 -21.17 -9.79 -4.07
N THR A 153 -21.79 -9.99 -2.90
CA THR A 153 -22.98 -10.88 -2.74
C THR A 153 -24.19 -10.20 -2.10
N ARG A 154 -24.04 -8.97 -1.58
CA ARG A 154 -25.06 -8.31 -0.74
C ARG A 154 -26.34 -7.86 -1.45
N ASP A 155 -26.40 -7.91 -2.79
CA ASP A 155 -27.57 -7.46 -3.59
C ASP A 155 -28.19 -8.56 -4.47
N GLY A 156 -27.86 -9.84 -4.21
CA GLY A 156 -28.33 -10.95 -5.06
C GLY A 156 -27.75 -10.95 -6.48
N ALA A 157 -26.74 -10.12 -6.74
CA ALA A 157 -25.97 -10.13 -7.98
C ALA A 157 -25.17 -11.44 -8.09
N PRO A 158 -25.10 -12.10 -9.27
CA PRO A 158 -24.27 -13.27 -9.44
C PRO A 158 -22.80 -12.87 -9.27
N ALA A 159 -22.11 -13.62 -8.41
CA ALA A 159 -20.66 -13.56 -8.19
C ALA A 159 -19.91 -13.44 -9.52
N ARG A 160 -19.47 -12.23 -9.87
CA ARG A 160 -18.55 -12.06 -10.99
C ARG A 160 -17.17 -12.37 -10.43
N ALA A 161 -16.74 -13.62 -10.58
CA ALA A 161 -15.40 -14.06 -10.24
C ALA A 161 -14.40 -13.06 -10.81
N ALA A 162 -13.47 -12.59 -9.97
CA ALA A 162 -12.36 -11.76 -10.41
C ALA A 162 -11.70 -12.45 -11.60
N ALA A 163 -11.79 -11.84 -12.78
CA ALA A 163 -11.17 -12.38 -13.97
C ALA A 163 -9.65 -12.47 -13.71
N PRO A 164 -8.96 -13.54 -14.14
CA PRO A 164 -7.52 -13.63 -13.97
C PRO A 164 -6.88 -12.53 -14.82
N THR A 165 -6.44 -11.44 -14.18
CA THR A 165 -5.64 -10.38 -14.81
C THR A 165 -4.26 -10.94 -15.13
N THR A 166 -4.19 -11.71 -16.21
CA THR A 166 -2.96 -12.11 -16.88
C THR A 166 -2.55 -10.99 -17.84
N SER A 167 -2.16 -9.85 -17.29
CA SER A 167 -1.29 -8.92 -18.02
C SER A 167 -0.44 -8.15 -17.02
N ALA A 168 0.79 -8.64 -16.84
CA ALA A 168 1.87 -7.79 -16.36
C ALA A 168 2.04 -6.61 -17.33
N PRO A 169 2.31 -5.38 -16.87
CA PRO A 169 2.74 -4.32 -17.78
C PRO A 169 4.10 -4.71 -18.37
N ALA A 170 4.19 -4.69 -19.70
CA ALA A 170 5.34 -5.14 -20.47
C ALA A 170 6.61 -4.35 -20.12
N ALA A 171 7.64 -5.06 -19.67
CA ALA A 171 9.00 -4.54 -19.57
C ALA A 171 9.62 -4.45 -20.97
N SER A 172 10.09 -3.26 -21.34
CA SER A 172 10.85 -3.04 -22.57
C SER A 172 12.28 -3.57 -22.38
N ALA A 173 12.65 -4.59 -23.16
CA ALA A 173 13.98 -5.17 -23.18
C ALA A 173 14.82 -4.56 -24.33
N GLN A 174 15.98 -4.00 -24.01
CA GLN A 174 17.08 -3.83 -24.96
C GLN A 174 18.35 -4.40 -24.37
N ALA A 175 19.00 -5.29 -25.14
CA ALA A 175 20.21 -6.01 -24.80
C ALA A 175 21.42 -5.43 -25.56
N SER A 176 22.58 -5.34 -24.90
CA SER A 176 23.96 -5.62 -25.39
C SER A 176 25.00 -5.13 -24.34
N PRO A 177 26.28 -5.56 -24.40
CA PRO A 177 26.84 -6.75 -23.75
C PRO A 177 27.75 -6.42 -22.55
N ALA A 178 28.16 -7.45 -21.81
CA ALA A 178 29.08 -7.39 -20.66
C ALA A 178 30.47 -6.81 -21.01
N PRO A 179 31.18 -6.23 -20.02
CA PRO A 179 32.20 -7.03 -19.34
C PRO A 179 32.20 -6.91 -17.80
N GLU A 180 32.95 -7.83 -17.20
CA GLU A 180 33.19 -8.05 -15.76
C GLU A 180 33.67 -6.81 -14.99
N ALA A 181 33.14 -6.60 -13.77
CA ALA A 181 33.91 -6.39 -12.54
C ALA A 181 32.98 -6.10 -11.34
N SER A 182 33.40 -6.63 -10.19
CA SER A 182 32.84 -6.56 -8.83
C SER A 182 32.49 -5.15 -8.29
N ALA A 183 31.29 -4.96 -7.73
CA ALA A 183 30.95 -3.99 -6.65
C ALA A 183 29.42 -4.01 -6.31
N PRO A 184 28.97 -3.53 -5.12
CA PRO A 184 27.84 -4.10 -4.38
C PRO A 184 26.43 -3.60 -4.78
N VAL A 185 25.45 -4.36 -4.28
CA VAL A 185 23.99 -4.19 -4.36
C VAL A 185 23.56 -2.74 -4.05
N ALA A 186 22.92 -2.10 -5.04
CA ALA A 186 22.25 -0.82 -4.88
C ALA A 186 20.93 -1.02 -4.12
N THR A 187 20.90 -0.64 -2.85
CA THR A 187 19.69 -0.35 -2.10
C THR A 187 18.98 0.86 -2.72
N GLN A 188 17.66 0.77 -2.90
CA GLN A 188 16.88 1.92 -3.37
C GLN A 188 17.07 3.10 -2.40
N PRO A 189 17.23 4.34 -2.91
CA PRO A 189 17.36 5.50 -2.04
C PRO A 189 16.05 5.77 -1.29
N ASP A 190 16.21 6.19 -0.04
CA ASP A 190 15.15 6.59 0.88
C ASP A 190 14.09 7.47 0.20
N LEU A 191 12.85 7.00 0.29
CA LEU A 191 11.66 7.63 -0.27
C LEU A 191 11.12 8.78 0.61
N PHE A 192 11.98 9.33 1.49
CA PHE A 192 11.67 10.44 2.39
C PHE A 192 12.83 11.44 2.44
N SER A 193 13.06 12.14 1.33
CA SER A 193 13.61 13.50 1.40
C SER A 193 12.43 14.46 1.32
N PHE A 194 12.09 15.05 2.46
CA PHE A 194 10.98 15.99 2.65
C PHE A 194 11.50 17.43 2.56
N ASP A 195 12.24 17.74 1.49
CA ASP A 195 12.93 19.03 1.35
C ASP A 195 12.84 19.60 -0.07
N GLU A 196 11.68 19.49 -0.73
CA GLU A 196 11.43 20.21 -2.00
C GLU A 196 9.93 20.30 -2.38
N LEU A 197 9.10 20.81 -1.47
CA LEU A 197 7.81 21.40 -1.82
C LEU A 197 7.94 22.92 -1.71
N GLY A 198 8.45 23.53 -2.78
CA GLY A 198 8.40 24.97 -2.98
C GLY A 198 6.96 25.46 -3.23
N ASP A 199 6.56 26.41 -2.39
CA ASP A 199 5.56 27.46 -2.55
C ASP A 199 4.11 27.09 -2.90
N ILE A 200 3.33 26.84 -1.85
CA ILE A 200 2.00 27.44 -1.72
C ILE A 200 2.09 28.41 -0.53
N ASP A 201 2.21 29.70 -0.85
CA ASP A 201 2.15 30.81 0.09
C ASP A 201 0.77 30.84 0.76
N ASP A 202 0.73 30.45 2.03
CA ASP A 202 -0.43 30.59 2.89
C ASP A 202 0.03 31.17 4.24
N GLY A 203 0.66 32.36 4.19
CA GLY A 203 0.56 33.41 5.21
C GLY A 203 0.78 33.09 6.70
N LEU A 204 1.38 31.97 7.06
CA LEU A 204 1.66 31.57 8.44
C LEU A 204 3.15 31.21 8.55
N SER A 205 3.91 32.10 9.19
CA SER A 205 5.33 31.91 9.51
C SER A 205 5.58 30.56 10.19
N PRO A 206 6.57 29.75 9.75
CA PRO A 206 6.92 28.51 10.43
C PRO A 206 7.85 28.82 11.62
N GLU A 207 7.29 28.92 12.81
CA GLU A 207 8.06 28.79 14.04
C GLU A 207 8.27 27.32 14.39
N GLY A 208 9.53 26.87 14.34
CA GLY A 208 10.06 25.85 15.26
C GLY A 208 10.10 24.39 14.81
N THR A 209 11.22 23.96 14.20
CA THR A 209 11.70 22.57 14.38
C THR A 209 12.22 22.44 15.81
N GLU A 210 11.33 22.20 16.77
CA GLU A 210 11.72 21.95 18.16
C GLU A 210 12.25 20.53 18.31
N TRP A 211 13.56 20.41 18.55
CA TRP A 211 14.16 19.16 19.02
C TRP A 211 13.64 18.86 20.43
N ARG A 212 13.09 17.65 20.62
CA ARG A 212 12.65 17.16 21.93
C ARG A 212 13.64 16.14 22.46
N GLU A 213 14.14 16.37 23.66
CA GLU A 213 14.94 15.39 24.38
C GLU A 213 14.01 14.41 25.10
N LEU A 214 14.25 13.11 24.94
CA LEU A 214 13.48 12.04 25.56
C LEU A 214 14.43 11.20 26.41
N THR A 215 14.07 11.01 27.69
CA THR A 215 14.76 10.09 28.59
C THR A 215 13.88 8.87 28.83
N LEU A 216 14.40 7.68 28.50
CA LEU A 216 13.73 6.40 28.72
C LEU A 216 14.45 5.64 29.82
N THR A 217 13.70 5.03 30.74
CA THR A 217 14.23 4.08 31.72
C THR A 217 13.88 2.68 31.25
N LEU A 218 14.88 1.85 31.03
CA LEU A 218 14.71 0.47 30.58
C LEU A 218 15.10 -0.50 31.69
N SER A 219 14.36 -1.59 31.82
CA SER A 219 14.83 -2.75 32.57
C SER A 219 16.07 -3.36 31.91
N VAL A 220 16.81 -4.19 32.65
CA VAL A 220 18.02 -4.86 32.13
C VAL A 220 17.70 -5.71 30.89
N ASP A 221 16.56 -6.40 30.89
CA ASP A 221 16.13 -7.25 29.78
C ASP A 221 15.70 -6.44 28.56
N GLU A 222 15.02 -5.30 28.75
CA GLU A 222 14.66 -4.39 27.67
C GLU A 222 15.88 -3.74 27.04
N HIS A 223 16.86 -3.34 27.84
CA HIS A 223 18.13 -2.82 27.34
C HIS A 223 18.90 -3.88 26.54
N ALA A 224 18.93 -5.13 27.00
CA ALA A 224 19.56 -6.23 26.26
C ALA A 224 18.86 -6.51 24.92
N ARG A 225 17.52 -6.46 24.89
CA ARG A 225 16.73 -6.60 23.66
C ARG A 225 16.96 -5.45 22.68
N LEU A 226 17.04 -4.22 23.19
CA LEU A 226 17.36 -3.03 22.41
C LEU A 226 18.74 -3.16 21.75
N LEU A 227 19.76 -3.56 22.52
CA LEU A 227 21.12 -3.78 22.01
C LEU A 227 21.17 -4.87 20.93
N GLY A 228 20.40 -5.96 21.10
CA GLY A 228 20.28 -7.01 20.10
C GLY A 228 19.70 -6.49 18.78
N ARG A 229 18.57 -5.81 18.86
CA ARG A 229 17.91 -5.23 17.68
C ARG A 229 18.77 -4.17 16.99
N ALA A 230 19.39 -3.27 17.75
CA ALA A 230 20.29 -2.26 17.18
C ALA A 230 21.45 -2.91 16.40
N ARG A 231 22.02 -4.01 16.94
CA ARG A 231 23.08 -4.79 16.28
C ARG A 231 22.59 -5.48 15.01
N ASP A 232 21.42 -6.10 15.04
CA ASP A 232 20.82 -6.75 13.86
C ASP A 232 20.58 -5.74 12.73
N HIS A 233 20.32 -4.49 13.08
CA HIS A 233 20.14 -3.37 12.15
C HIS A 233 21.44 -2.61 11.83
N GLY A 234 22.57 -2.97 12.43
CA GLY A 234 23.87 -2.35 12.18
C GLY A 234 23.99 -0.88 12.61
N VAL A 235 23.15 -0.43 13.55
CA VAL A 235 23.09 0.97 14.03
C VAL A 235 23.29 1.04 15.55
N SER A 236 23.49 2.25 16.08
CA SER A 236 23.52 2.45 17.54
C SER A 236 22.13 2.29 18.17
N PRO A 237 22.02 1.96 19.47
CA PRO A 237 20.73 1.91 20.18
C PRO A 237 19.93 3.21 20.10
N GLU A 238 20.61 4.36 20.12
CA GLU A 238 20.00 5.67 20.03
C GLU A 238 19.45 5.94 18.62
N GLU A 239 20.19 5.56 17.58
CA GLU A 239 19.72 5.63 16.18
C GLU A 239 18.56 4.68 15.93
N PHE A 240 18.62 3.47 16.50
CA PHE A 240 17.53 2.51 16.45
C PHE A 240 16.28 3.04 17.16
N LEU A 241 16.41 3.71 18.31
CA LEU A 241 15.26 4.33 18.98
C LEU A 241 14.70 5.52 18.19
N ARG A 242 15.57 6.32 17.57
CA ARG A 242 15.15 7.45 16.72
C ARG A 242 14.41 7.01 15.47
N SER A 243 14.71 5.83 14.92
CA SER A 243 13.98 5.30 13.76
C SER A 243 12.60 4.70 14.11
N LEU A 244 12.28 4.56 15.40
CA LEU A 244 11.00 4.02 15.88
C LEU A 244 9.96 5.10 16.23
N ILE A 245 10.35 6.38 16.21
CA ILE A 245 9.51 7.55 16.57
C ILE A 245 9.30 8.39 15.32
#